data_AF-A0A843JGQ8-F1
#
_entry.id   AF-A0A843JGQ8-F1
#
_cell.length_a   1.000
_cell.length_b   1.000
_cell.length_c   1.000
_cell.angle_alpha   90.00
_cell.angle_beta   90.00
_cell.angle_gamma   90.00
#
_symmetry.space_group_name_H-M   'P 1'
#
loop_
_entity.id
_entity.type
_entity.pdbx_description
1 polymer ?
#
loop_
_entity_poly.entity_id
_entity_poly.type
_entity_poly.pdbx_seq_one_letter_code
_entity_poly.pdbx_strand_id
1 'polypeptide(L)'
;ERLIEMKEELKDLNVDERTQFNESLLTALEVINMVEICILIVKSAILRRESRGAHFREDFPETNDELWKKSIVMGPNKIRFAKR
;
A
#
# COMPACT_ATOMS: atom_id res chain seq x y z
N GLU A 1 -4.40 -11.41 -1.73
CA GLU A 1 -4.72 -12.28 -0.57
C GLU A 1 -3.55 -12.32 0.41
N ARG A 2 -2.35 -12.72 -0.01
CA ARG A 2 -1.14 -12.76 0.85
C ARG A 2 -0.86 -11.54 1.74
N LEU A 3 -0.92 -10.31 1.20
CA LEU A 3 -0.65 -9.11 2.01
C LEU A 3 -1.70 -8.87 3.11
N ILE A 4 -2.94 -9.34 2.90
CA ILE A 4 -4.01 -9.25 3.91
C ILE A 4 -3.74 -10.27 5.02
N GLU A 5 -3.35 -11.49 4.66
CA GLU A 5 -2.92 -12.51 5.64
C GLU A 5 -1.76 -12.01 6.50
N MET A 6 -0.71 -11.46 5.88
CA MET A 6 0.44 -10.90 6.61
C MET A 6 0.01 -9.77 7.56
N LYS A 7 -0.95 -8.92 7.14
CA LYS A 7 -1.48 -7.86 8.01
C LYS A 7 -2.22 -8.43 9.22
N GLU A 8 -2.93 -9.55 9.06
CA GLU A 8 -3.59 -10.23 10.18
C GLU A 8 -2.58 -10.90 11.11
N GLU A 9 -1.59 -11.60 10.58
CA GLU A 9 -0.49 -12.22 11.37
C GLU A 9 0.26 -11.19 12.22
N LEU A 10 0.46 -9.97 11.71
CA LEU A 10 1.16 -8.90 12.42
C LEU A 10 0.40 -8.35 13.64
N LYS A 11 -0.90 -8.63 13.79
CA LYS A 11 -1.67 -8.18 14.96
C LYS A 11 -1.24 -8.88 16.24
N ASP A 12 -0.74 -10.11 16.12
CA ASP A 12 -0.30 -10.94 17.24
C ASP A 12 1.24 -10.96 17.36
N LEU A 13 1.92 -10.00 16.74
CA LEU A 13 3.38 -9.91 16.77
C LEU A 13 3.87 -9.58 18.19
N ASN A 14 4.58 -10.52 18.79
CA ASN A 14 5.18 -10.35 20.10
C ASN A 14 6.61 -9.82 19.97
N VAL A 15 6.96 -8.83 20.80
CA VAL A 15 8.31 -8.28 20.92
C VAL A 15 8.73 -8.32 22.37
N ASP A 16 10.03 -8.41 22.61
CA ASP A 16 10.54 -8.42 23.97
C ASP A 16 10.30 -7.10 24.70
N GLU A 17 10.08 -7.17 26.01
CA GLU A 17 9.83 -6.02 26.86
C GLU A 17 11.16 -5.43 27.37
N ARG A 18 11.55 -4.28 26.82
CA ARG A 18 12.72 -3.49 27.25
C ARG A 18 12.32 -2.03 27.49
N THR A 19 12.86 -1.43 28.54
CA THR A 19 12.64 -0.02 28.91
C THR A 19 13.64 0.95 28.27
N GLN A 20 14.77 0.45 27.82
CA GLN A 20 15.74 1.18 27.00
C GLN A 20 15.35 1.09 25.52
N PHE A 21 16.13 1.72 24.64
CA PHE A 21 15.92 1.61 23.20
C PHE A 21 15.77 0.15 22.77
N ASN A 22 14.67 -0.15 22.09
CA ASN A 22 14.27 -1.49 21.71
C ASN A 22 14.26 -1.61 20.19
N GLU A 23 15.34 -2.16 19.64
CA GLU A 23 15.49 -2.42 18.20
C GLU A 23 14.40 -3.34 17.67
N SER A 24 14.02 -4.36 18.45
CA SER A 24 13.00 -5.33 18.05
C SER A 24 11.62 -4.69 17.94
N LEU A 25 11.28 -3.77 18.86
CA LEU A 25 10.06 -2.96 18.78
C LEU A 25 10.10 -2.01 17.56
N LEU A 26 11.25 -1.36 17.30
CA LEU A 26 11.40 -0.49 16.14
C LEU A 26 11.16 -1.25 14.84
N THR A 27 11.84 -2.39 14.65
CA THR A 27 11.69 -3.22 13.45
C THR A 27 10.26 -3.74 13.31
N ALA A 28 9.59 -4.11 14.41
CA ALA A 28 8.19 -4.53 14.38
C ALA A 28 7.28 -3.42 13.82
N LEU A 29 7.43 -2.19 14.30
CA LEU A 29 6.67 -1.03 13.81
C LEU A 29 6.96 -0.73 12.35
N GLU A 30 8.21 -0.84 11.92
CA GLU A 30 8.61 -0.67 10.52
C GLU A 30 7.93 -1.70 9.61
N VAL A 31 7.91 -2.98 10.00
CA VAL A 31 7.26 -4.03 9.23
C VAL A 31 5.75 -3.81 9.12
N ILE A 32 5.09 -3.41 10.22
CA ILE A 32 3.66 -3.05 10.21
C ILE A 32 3.39 -1.94 9.20
N ASN A 33 4.20 -0.88 9.21
CA ASN A 33 4.05 0.23 8.28
C ASN A 33 4.33 -0.18 6.82
N MET A 34 5.35 -0.99 6.57
CA MET A 34 5.68 -1.49 5.24
C MET A 34 4.54 -2.32 4.64
N VAL A 35 3.93 -3.23 5.41
CA VAL A 35 2.81 -4.03 4.93
C VAL A 35 1.61 -3.15 4.59
N GLU A 36 1.31 -2.13 5.40
CA GLU A 36 0.25 -1.17 5.09
C GLU A 36 0.53 -0.43 3.77
N ILE A 37 1.75 0.07 3.58
CA ILE A 37 2.16 0.75 2.34
C ILE A 37 2.04 -0.19 1.13
N CYS A 38 2.49 -1.44 1.25
CA CYS A 38 2.37 -2.44 0.19
C CYS A 38 0.90 -2.69 -0.21
N ILE A 39 0.00 -2.78 0.78
CA ILE A 39 -1.44 -2.91 0.52
C ILE A 39 -1.95 -1.69 -0.25
N LEU A 40 -1.52 -0.47 0.11
CA LEU A 40 -1.93 0.74 -0.59
C LEU A 40 -1.38 0.79 -2.03
N ILE A 41 -0.14 0.36 -2.26
CA ILE A 41 0.44 0.29 -3.60
C ILE A 41 -0.35 -0.68 -4.48
N VAL A 42 -0.56 -1.91 -3.99
CA VAL A 42 -1.24 -2.97 -4.76
C VAL A 42 -2.68 -2.60 -5.05
N LYS A 43 -3.43 -2.08 -4.06
CA LYS A 43 -4.82 -1.62 -4.28
C LYS A 43 -4.87 -0.51 -5.33
N SER A 44 -3.93 0.44 -5.30
CA SER A 44 -3.86 1.51 -6.31
C SER A 44 -3.54 0.97 -7.70
N ALA A 45 -2.61 0.02 -7.80
CA ALA A 45 -2.22 -0.61 -9.05
C ALA A 45 -3.36 -1.41 -9.69
N ILE A 46 -4.12 -2.16 -8.87
CA ILE A 46 -5.29 -2.91 -9.35
C ILE A 46 -6.38 -1.96 -9.84
N LEU A 47 -6.64 -0.89 -9.07
CA LEU A 47 -7.66 0.12 -9.40
C LEU A 47 -7.32 0.86 -10.71
N ARG A 48 -6.05 1.25 -10.90
CA ARG A 48 -5.59 1.97 -12.09
C ARG A 48 -5.52 1.05 -13.29
N ARG A 49 -6.49 1.17 -14.20
CA ARG A 49 -6.60 0.38 -15.43
C ARG A 49 -6.08 1.18 -16.64
N GLU A 50 -4.78 1.45 -16.62
CA GLU A 50 -4.00 2.01 -17.72
C GLU A 50 -2.50 1.73 -17.46
N SER A 51 -1.65 2.02 -18.44
CA SER A 51 -0.21 2.08 -18.25
C SER A 51 0.29 3.52 -18.39
N ARG A 52 1.12 3.97 -17.44
CA ARG A 52 1.69 5.33 -17.42
C ARG A 52 3.00 5.37 -16.62
N GLY A 53 4.08 5.76 -17.28
CA GLY A 53 5.41 5.85 -16.66
C GLY A 53 5.87 4.48 -16.15
N ALA A 54 6.26 4.39 -14.87
CA ALA A 54 6.72 3.15 -14.26
C ALA A 54 5.60 2.14 -13.94
N HIS A 55 4.32 2.55 -14.01
CA HIS A 55 3.20 1.64 -13.84
C HIS A 55 2.79 1.08 -15.21
N PHE A 56 3.14 -0.18 -15.46
CA PHE A 56 2.80 -0.89 -16.69
C PHE A 56 1.90 -2.09 -16.39
N ARG A 57 0.91 -2.32 -17.26
CA ARG A 57 -0.09 -3.37 -17.17
C ARG A 57 -0.33 -3.95 -18.56
N GLU A 58 -0.05 -5.23 -18.74
CA GLU A 58 -0.27 -5.93 -20.00
C GLU A 58 -1.76 -5.97 -20.41
N ASP A 59 -2.67 -5.99 -19.44
CA ASP A 59 -4.12 -5.98 -19.68
C ASP A 59 -4.68 -4.58 -19.97
N PHE A 60 -3.89 -3.52 -19.74
CA PHE A 60 -4.21 -2.13 -20.08
C PHE A 60 -2.93 -1.40 -20.54
N PRO A 61 -2.39 -1.73 -21.74
CA PRO A 61 -1.07 -1.26 -22.16
C PRO A 61 -1.03 0.23 -22.52
N GLU A 62 -2.18 0.82 -22.82
CA GLU A 62 -2.30 2.21 -23.25
C GLU A 62 -2.51 3.17 -22.07
N THR A 63 -2.09 4.43 -22.27
CA THR A 63 -2.44 5.54 -21.39
C THR A 63 -3.87 6.03 -21.68
N ASN A 64 -4.66 6.30 -20.65
CA ASN A 64 -6.03 6.83 -20.78
C ASN A 64 -6.19 8.11 -19.94
N ASP A 65 -6.02 9.25 -20.61
CA ASP A 65 -6.10 10.56 -19.97
C ASP A 65 -7.53 10.97 -19.56
N GLU A 66 -8.56 10.52 -20.28
CA GLU A 66 -9.95 10.83 -19.96
C GLU A 66 -10.34 10.29 -18.57
N LEU A 67 -9.92 9.06 -18.27
CA LEU A 67 -10.23 8.41 -17.01
C LEU A 67 -9.16 8.64 -15.94
N TRP A 68 -7.87 8.68 -16.28
CA TRP A 68 -6.79 8.53 -15.31
C TRP A 68 -5.82 9.71 -15.20
N LYS A 69 -6.09 10.85 -15.84
CA LYS A 69 -5.36 12.11 -15.60
C LYS A 69 -5.72 12.75 -14.25
N LYS A 70 -5.51 11.98 -13.19
CA LYS A 70 -5.83 12.28 -11.79
C LYS A 70 -4.94 11.45 -10.87
N SER A 71 -4.76 11.92 -9.64
CA SER A 71 -4.04 11.21 -8.59
C SER A 71 -5.01 10.38 -7.75
N ILE A 72 -4.64 9.13 -7.49
CA ILE A 72 -5.38 8.25 -6.57
C ILE A 72 -4.95 8.61 -5.16
N VAL A 73 -5.90 8.92 -4.29
CA VAL A 73 -5.62 9.20 -2.87
C VAL A 73 -6.47 8.27 -2.02
N MET A 74 -5.79 7.42 -1.26
CA MET A 74 -6.45 6.48 -0.35
C MET A 74 -6.40 7.04 1.07
N GLY A 75 -7.57 7.18 1.67
CA GLY A 75 -7.73 7.44 3.09
C GLY A 75 -8.29 6.21 3.81
N PRO A 76 -8.41 6.26 5.15
CA PRO A 76 -8.80 5.12 5.98
C PRO A 76 -10.10 4.44 5.54
N ASN A 77 -11.10 5.25 5.15
CA ASN A 77 -12.45 4.75 4.82
C ASN A 77 -12.94 5.19 3.43
N LYS A 78 -12.10 5.83 2.61
CA LYS A 78 -12.52 6.33 1.30
C LYS A 78 -11.37 6.46 0.32
N ILE A 79 -11.66 6.16 -0.94
CA ILE A 79 -10.80 6.46 -2.08
C ILE A 79 -11.33 7.74 -2.73
N ARG A 80 -10.44 8.70 -2.98
CA ARG A 80 -10.78 9.92 -3.73
C ARG A 80 -9.80 10.09 -4.89
N PHE A 81 -10.28 10.75 -5.94
CA PHE A 81 -9.45 11.11 -7.08
C PHE A 81 -9.23 12.62 -7.09
N ALA A 82 -7.99 13.04 -6.90
CA ALA A 82 -7.61 14.45 -7.00
C ALA A 82 -7.26 14.78 -8.44
N LYS A 83 -7.91 15.80 -9.02
CA LYS A 83 -7.49 16.33 -10.33
C LYS A 83 -6.07 16.88 -10.19
N ARG A 84 -5.26 16.66 -11.23
CA ARG A 84 -3.98 17.37 -11.37
C ARG A 84 -4.24 18.77 -11.87
#